data_AF-A0AAE8X1U3-F1
#
_entry.id   AF-A0AAE8X1U3-F1
#
_cell.length_a   1.000
_cell.length_b   1.000
_cell.length_c   1.000
_cell.angle_alpha   90.00
_cell.angle_beta   90.00
_cell.angle_gamma   90.00
#
_symmetry.space_group_name_H-M   'P 1'
#
loop_
_entity.id
_entity.type
_entity.pdbx_description
1 polymer ?
#
loop_
_entity_poly.entity_id
_entity_poly.type
_entity_poly.pdbx_seq_one_letter_code
_entity_poly.pdbx_strand_id
1 'polypeptide(L)'
;MYTSGYANHLTPSTSAAGNAAQNSIGRESTGLISEVVYREDQPLLTQLLLLPLLQQLGQQSRWQLWLTPQQKLSREWVQSAGLPLAKVMQINQLSPCDTVESMVRALRTGNYSVVIGWLPED
;
A
#
# COMPACT_ATOMS: atom_id res chain seq x y z
N MET A 1 14.67 42.51 63.98
CA MET A 1 14.98 42.66 62.54
C MET A 1 14.09 41.71 61.77
N TYR A 2 13.22 42.26 60.91
CA TYR A 2 12.35 41.52 59.98
C TYR A 2 13.11 41.24 58.67
N THR A 3 13.06 40.01 58.14
CA THR A 3 12.99 39.70 56.68
C THR A 3 12.38 38.30 56.53
N SER A 4 11.16 38.17 56.00
CA SER A 4 10.87 37.93 54.57
C SER A 4 11.15 36.47 54.15
N GLY A 5 10.07 35.75 53.83
CA GLY A 5 10.13 34.48 53.12
C GLY A 5 10.02 34.69 51.61
N TYR A 6 10.61 33.78 50.84
CA TYR A 6 10.28 33.54 49.44
C TYR A 6 10.46 32.06 49.10
N ALA A 7 9.44 31.53 48.43
CA ALA A 7 9.40 30.20 47.84
C ALA A 7 10.36 30.11 46.66
N ASN A 8 11.12 29.01 46.57
CA ASN A 8 11.80 28.61 45.35
C ASN A 8 11.16 27.35 44.77
N HIS A 9 10.48 27.61 43.67
CA HIS A 9 10.01 26.75 42.62
C HIS A 9 11.22 26.09 41.92
N LEU A 10 11.25 24.77 41.86
CA LEU A 10 12.17 24.04 40.99
C LEU A 10 11.34 23.11 40.09
N THR A 11 11.37 23.45 38.81
CA THR A 11 10.75 22.77 37.67
C THR A 11 11.24 21.34 37.51
N PRO A 12 10.37 20.34 37.32
CA PRO A 12 10.80 19.10 36.68
C PRO A 12 10.98 19.35 35.19
N SER A 13 12.23 19.28 34.75
CA SER A 13 12.69 19.34 33.38
C SER A 13 12.07 18.21 32.56
N THR A 14 11.42 18.57 31.45
CA THR A 14 11.01 17.65 30.40
C THR A 14 12.22 16.83 29.95
N SER A 15 12.21 15.52 30.21
CA SER A 15 13.10 14.58 29.54
C SER A 15 12.23 13.63 28.75
N ALA A 16 12.45 13.68 27.44
CA ALA A 16 11.76 13.01 26.36
C ALA A 16 11.13 11.67 26.76
N ALA A 17 9.86 11.51 26.38
CA ALA A 17 9.23 10.21 26.22
C ALA A 17 10.13 9.37 25.29
N GLY A 18 11.00 8.58 25.90
CA GLY A 18 11.77 7.55 25.24
C GLY A 18 10.75 6.58 24.65
N ASN A 19 10.70 6.59 23.32
CA ASN A 19 9.97 5.65 22.50
C ASN A 19 10.16 4.23 23.05
N ALA A 20 9.15 3.72 23.77
CA ALA A 20 8.96 2.30 23.89
C ALA A 20 8.56 1.83 22.50
N ALA A 21 9.59 1.55 21.69
CA ALA A 21 9.48 0.84 20.44
C ALA A 21 8.71 -0.43 20.75
N GLN A 22 7.42 -0.41 20.43
CA GLN A 22 6.62 -1.61 20.34
C GLN A 22 7.27 -2.43 19.24
N ASN A 23 8.17 -3.32 19.65
CA ASN A 23 8.66 -4.40 18.83
C ASN A 23 7.47 -5.34 18.61
N SER A 24 6.54 -4.92 17.74
CA SER A 24 5.67 -5.83 17.05
C SER A 24 6.63 -6.71 16.26
N ILE A 25 6.88 -7.92 16.77
CA ILE A 25 7.47 -9.01 16.01
C ILE A 25 6.58 -9.10 14.77
N GLY A 26 7.04 -8.43 13.71
CA GLY A 26 6.32 -8.28 12.47
C GLY A 26 6.10 -9.69 11.99
N ARG A 27 4.84 -10.09 11.92
CA ARG A 27 4.44 -11.28 11.20
C ARG A 27 5.05 -11.14 9.82
N GLU A 28 6.12 -11.90 9.57
CA GLU A 28 6.86 -11.90 8.32
C GLU A 28 5.83 -12.22 7.25
N SER A 29 5.29 -11.17 6.65
CA SER A 29 4.24 -11.29 5.65
C SER A 29 4.99 -11.72 4.41
N THR A 30 5.12 -13.03 4.23
CA THR A 30 5.71 -13.62 3.04
C THR A 30 4.92 -13.09 1.84
N GLY A 31 5.54 -12.21 1.08
CA GLY A 31 4.96 -11.70 -0.16
C GLY A 31 4.74 -12.86 -1.13
N LEU A 32 3.69 -12.77 -1.94
CA LEU A 32 3.39 -13.73 -2.99
C LEU A 32 3.52 -13.02 -4.33
N ILE A 33 4.08 -13.72 -5.31
CA ILE A 33 4.02 -13.34 -6.72
C ILE A 33 3.08 -14.34 -7.38
N SER A 34 2.01 -13.84 -8.00
CA SER A 34 1.04 -14.65 -8.75
C SER A 34 0.95 -14.09 -10.16
N GLU A 35 0.99 -14.97 -11.13
CA GLU A 35 0.69 -14.66 -12.52
C GLU A 35 -0.76 -15.07 -12.82
N VAL A 36 -1.45 -14.27 -13.61
CA VAL A 36 -2.83 -14.54 -14.03
C VAL A 36 -2.89 -14.36 -15.55
N VAL A 37 -3.09 -15.47 -16.26
CA VAL A 37 -3.23 -15.46 -17.71
C VAL A 37 -4.69 -15.22 -18.06
N TYR A 38 -4.97 -14.07 -18.67
CA TYR A 38 -6.30 -13.76 -19.18
C TYR A 38 -6.57 -14.57 -20.44
N ARG A 39 -7.69 -15.29 -20.46
CA ARG A 39 -8.19 -15.93 -21.67
C ARG A 39 -9.53 -15.33 -22.06
N GLU A 40 -9.65 -14.93 -23.32
CA GLU A 40 -10.86 -14.29 -23.85
C GLU A 40 -12.07 -15.22 -23.89
N ASP A 41 -11.86 -16.54 -23.90
CA ASP A 41 -12.92 -17.55 -23.85
C ASP A 41 -13.55 -17.68 -22.46
N GLN A 42 -12.80 -17.34 -21.40
CA GLN A 42 -13.22 -17.50 -20.00
C GLN A 42 -12.86 -16.29 -19.13
N PRO A 43 -13.34 -15.07 -19.48
CA PRO A 43 -13.05 -13.87 -18.71
C PRO A 43 -13.69 -13.90 -17.31
N LEU A 44 -14.82 -14.62 -17.18
CA LEU A 44 -15.57 -14.73 -15.94
C LEU A 44 -14.75 -15.41 -14.82
N LEU A 45 -14.00 -16.47 -15.14
CA LEU A 45 -13.21 -17.19 -14.14
C LEU A 45 -12.11 -16.28 -13.58
N THR A 46 -11.38 -15.61 -14.49
CA THR A 46 -10.34 -14.64 -14.12
C THR A 46 -10.90 -13.55 -13.21
N GLN A 47 -12.08 -13.02 -13.54
CA GLN A 47 -12.72 -11.97 -12.75
C GLN A 47 -13.20 -12.47 -11.38
N LEU A 48 -13.78 -13.66 -11.30
CA LEU A 48 -14.26 -14.24 -10.05
C LEU A 48 -13.14 -14.58 -9.07
N LEU A 49 -11.95 -14.91 -9.55
CA LEU A 49 -10.80 -15.21 -8.70
C LEU A 49 -10.03 -13.93 -8.31
N LEU A 50 -9.78 -13.05 -9.29
CA LEU A 50 -8.97 -11.86 -9.09
C LEU A 50 -9.71 -10.82 -8.24
N LEU A 51 -11.02 -10.62 -8.49
CA LEU A 51 -11.76 -9.53 -7.85
C LEU A 51 -11.85 -9.67 -6.32
N PRO A 52 -12.23 -10.83 -5.74
CA PRO A 52 -12.27 -11.00 -4.29
C PRO A 52 -10.89 -10.85 -3.64
N LEU A 53 -9.83 -11.28 -4.33
CA LEU A 53 -8.46 -11.09 -3.86
C LEU A 53 -8.10 -9.60 -3.79
N LEU A 54 -8.42 -8.84 -4.85
CA LEU A 54 -8.20 -7.40 -4.86
C LEU A 54 -9.03 -6.67 -3.80
N GLN A 55 -10.28 -7.09 -3.57
CA GLN A 55 -11.10 -6.55 -2.48
C GLN A 55 -10.46 -6.82 -1.12
N GLN A 56 -9.99 -8.04 -0.87
CA GLN A 56 -9.32 -8.42 0.38
C GLN A 56 -8.05 -7.59 0.60
N LEU A 57 -7.21 -7.44 -0.43
CA LEU A 57 -6.01 -6.61 -0.37
C LEU A 57 -6.34 -5.11 -0.23
N GLY A 58 -7.53 -4.70 -0.69
CA GLY A 58 -8.07 -3.35 -0.50
C GLY A 58 -8.52 -3.06 0.92
N GLN A 59 -8.81 -4.07 1.75
CA GLN A 59 -9.13 -3.86 3.17
C GLN A 59 -7.90 -3.51 4.02
N GLN A 60 -6.69 -3.82 3.54
CA GLN A 60 -5.45 -3.46 4.23
C GLN A 60 -5.25 -1.94 4.27
N SER A 61 -4.47 -1.44 5.23
CA SER A 61 -4.10 -0.02 5.36
C SER A 61 -3.06 0.47 4.33
N ARG A 62 -2.84 -0.31 3.28
CA ARG A 62 -1.81 -0.09 2.24
C ARG A 62 -2.47 0.21 0.90
N TRP A 63 -1.72 0.85 0.01
CA TRP A 63 -2.19 1.24 -1.32
C TRP A 63 -2.25 0.04 -2.29
N GLN A 64 -3.09 0.13 -3.31
CA GLN A 64 -3.06 -0.79 -4.45
C GLN A 64 -2.46 -0.05 -5.64
N LEU A 65 -1.36 -0.56 -6.19
CA LEU A 65 -0.70 0.04 -7.35
C LEU A 65 -1.07 -0.68 -8.64
N TRP A 66 -1.51 0.10 -9.62
CA TRP A 66 -1.86 -0.36 -10.96
C TRP A 66 -0.90 0.24 -11.98
N LEU A 67 -0.08 -0.61 -12.61
CA LEU A 67 0.88 -0.27 -13.65
C LEU A 67 0.27 -0.62 -15.01
N THR A 68 -0.46 0.31 -15.61
CA THR A 68 -1.21 0.06 -16.85
C THR A 68 -0.47 0.65 -18.07
N PRO A 69 -0.25 -0.14 -19.14
CA PRO A 69 0.56 0.30 -20.27
C PRO A 69 -0.13 1.38 -21.12
N GLN A 70 -1.46 1.33 -21.31
CA GLN A 70 -2.14 2.23 -22.25
C GLN A 70 -3.45 2.84 -21.73
N GLN A 71 -4.25 2.10 -20.97
CA GLN A 71 -5.59 2.54 -20.57
C GLN A 71 -5.66 3.01 -19.12
N LYS A 72 -6.33 4.15 -18.91
CA LYS A 72 -6.68 4.63 -17.57
C LYS A 72 -7.66 3.67 -16.91
N LEU A 73 -7.39 3.32 -15.65
CA LEU A 73 -8.27 2.50 -14.84
C LEU A 73 -9.60 3.24 -14.67
N SER A 74 -10.69 2.61 -15.09
CA SER A 74 -12.02 3.22 -14.97
C SER A 74 -12.40 3.36 -13.50
N ARG A 75 -12.68 4.60 -13.08
CA ARG A 75 -13.13 4.88 -11.70
C ARG A 75 -14.47 4.23 -11.39
N GLU A 76 -15.35 4.18 -12.38
CA GLU A 76 -16.65 3.51 -12.26
C GLU A 76 -16.48 2.01 -12.05
N TRP A 77 -15.55 1.38 -12.79
CA TRP A 77 -15.23 -0.02 -12.59
C TRP A 77 -14.64 -0.28 -11.20
N VAL A 78 -13.70 0.55 -10.74
CA VAL A 78 -13.11 0.42 -9.39
C VAL A 78 -14.21 0.48 -8.32
N GLN A 79 -15.17 1.39 -8.47
CA GLN A 79 -16.28 1.54 -7.54
C GLN A 79 -17.25 0.36 -7.60
N SER A 80 -17.66 -0.09 -8.79
CA SER A 80 -18.57 -1.23 -8.96
C SER A 80 -17.93 -2.57 -8.55
N ALA A 81 -16.62 -2.66 -8.69
CA ALA A 81 -15.77 -3.75 -8.20
C ALA A 81 -15.61 -3.76 -6.67
N GLY A 82 -16.12 -2.76 -5.94
CA GLY A 82 -15.97 -2.68 -4.47
C GLY A 82 -14.54 -2.43 -4.01
N LEU A 83 -13.69 -1.87 -4.88
CA LEU A 83 -12.32 -1.51 -4.53
C LEU A 83 -12.27 -0.13 -3.87
N PRO A 84 -11.34 0.10 -2.91
CA PRO A 84 -11.26 1.36 -2.19
C PRO A 84 -10.67 2.46 -3.08
N LEU A 85 -11.52 3.24 -3.75
CA LEU A 85 -11.10 4.29 -4.70
C LEU A 85 -10.06 5.27 -4.10
N ALA A 86 -10.15 5.56 -2.81
CA ALA A 86 -9.21 6.44 -2.10
C ALA A 86 -7.82 5.83 -1.85
N LYS A 87 -7.64 4.51 -2.03
CA LYS A 87 -6.40 3.77 -1.81
C LYS A 87 -5.88 3.09 -3.08
N VAL A 88 -6.36 3.52 -4.24
CA VAL A 88 -5.91 3.04 -5.55
C VAL A 88 -5.00 4.08 -6.16
N MET A 89 -3.79 3.67 -6.51
CA MET A 89 -2.81 4.47 -7.24
C MET A 89 -2.59 3.86 -8.62
N GLN A 90 -2.48 4.71 -9.63
CA GLN A 90 -2.26 4.27 -11.00
C GLN A 90 -1.07 5.01 -11.61
N ILE A 91 -0.20 4.25 -12.28
CA ILE A 91 0.83 4.79 -13.16
C ILE A 91 0.44 4.40 -14.59
N ASN A 92 0.26 5.41 -15.43
CA ASN A 92 -0.08 5.27 -16.84
C ASN A 92 1.17 5.43 -17.71
N GLN A 93 1.14 4.89 -18.94
CA GLN A 93 2.17 5.12 -19.96
C GLN A 93 3.58 4.72 -19.51
N LEU A 94 3.68 3.67 -18.70
CA LEU A 94 4.95 3.13 -18.28
C LEU A 94 5.56 2.33 -19.44
N SER A 95 6.84 2.59 -19.76
CA SER A 95 7.57 1.79 -20.74
C SER A 95 7.62 0.33 -20.29
N PRO A 96 7.45 -0.66 -21.18
CA PRO A 96 7.55 -2.08 -20.81
C PRO A 96 8.86 -2.43 -20.11
N CYS A 97 9.97 -1.79 -20.51
CA CYS A 97 11.29 -1.95 -19.90
C CYS A 97 11.34 -1.49 -18.43
N ASP A 98 10.50 -0.52 -18.05
CA ASP A 98 10.51 0.08 -16.71
C ASP A 98 9.50 -0.60 -15.76
N THR A 99 8.62 -1.46 -16.28
CA THR A 99 7.53 -2.10 -15.52
C THR A 99 8.03 -2.93 -14.36
N VAL A 100 8.94 -3.87 -14.62
CA VAL A 100 9.46 -4.77 -13.59
C VAL A 100 10.25 -3.99 -12.54
N GLU A 101 11.08 -3.04 -12.95
CA GLU A 101 11.83 -2.21 -12.00
C GLU A 101 10.88 -1.38 -11.12
N SER A 102 9.83 -0.82 -11.70
CA SER A 102 8.81 -0.08 -10.96
C SER A 102 8.07 -0.96 -9.96
N MET A 103 7.76 -2.21 -10.31
CA MET A 103 7.18 -3.18 -9.38
C MET A 103 8.10 -3.45 -8.19
N VAL A 104 9.39 -3.71 -8.45
CA VAL A 104 10.40 -3.96 -7.41
C VAL A 104 10.52 -2.75 -6.48
N ARG A 105 10.64 -1.54 -7.04
CA ARG A 105 10.73 -0.30 -6.27
C ARG A 105 9.49 -0.09 -5.42
N ALA A 106 8.29 -0.28 -5.98
CA ALA A 106 7.04 -0.14 -5.25
C ALA A 106 6.94 -1.12 -4.08
N LEU A 107 7.20 -2.41 -4.31
CA LEU A 107 7.15 -3.43 -3.26
C LEU A 107 8.15 -3.15 -2.12
N ARG A 108 9.37 -2.69 -2.45
CA ARG A 108 10.38 -2.30 -1.46
C ARG A 108 9.95 -1.18 -0.52
N THR A 109 9.05 -0.30 -0.94
CA THR A 109 8.56 0.78 -0.06
C THR A 109 7.73 0.26 1.11
N GLY A 110 7.18 -0.95 1.02
CA GLY A 110 6.24 -1.45 2.03
C GLY A 110 4.88 -0.75 2.03
N ASN A 111 4.61 0.20 1.13
CA ASN A 111 3.37 0.99 1.13
C ASN A 111 2.22 0.36 0.36
N TYR A 112 2.44 -0.73 -0.38
CA TYR A 112 1.46 -1.32 -1.28
C TYR A 112 1.05 -2.75 -0.88
N SER A 113 -0.25 -3.00 -0.68
CA SER A 113 -0.79 -4.35 -0.43
C SER A 113 -0.70 -5.24 -1.66
N VAL A 114 -0.74 -4.63 -2.84
CA VAL A 114 -0.60 -5.31 -4.13
C VAL A 114 0.00 -4.35 -5.15
N VAL A 115 0.82 -4.89 -6.04
CA VAL A 115 1.29 -4.21 -7.25
C VAL A 115 0.89 -5.07 -8.44
N ILE A 116 0.16 -4.48 -9.37
CA ILE A 116 -0.41 -5.15 -10.54
C ILE A 116 0.20 -4.51 -11.76
N GLY A 117 0.64 -5.31 -12.72
CA GLY A 117 1.05 -4.80 -14.02
C GLY A 117 0.84 -5.81 -15.12
N TRP A 118 0.86 -5.28 -16.34
CA TRP A 118 0.72 -6.05 -17.56
C TRP A 118 2.09 -6.15 -18.21
N LEU A 119 2.57 -7.37 -18.37
CA LEU A 119 3.81 -7.66 -19.07
C LEU A 119 3.46 -8.07 -20.52
N PRO A 120 4.25 -7.62 -21.50
CA PRO A 120 4.09 -8.12 -22.87
C PRO A 120 4.38 -9.62 -22.92
N GLU A 121 3.68 -10.33 -23.81
CA GLU A 121 4.09 -11.68 -24.21
C GLU A 121 5.38 -11.55 -25.04
N ASP A 122 6.38 -12.40 -24.78
CA ASP A 122 7.63 -12.47 -25.56
C ASP A 122 7.40 -12.94 -27.01
#